data_AF-A0A2D0S573-F1
#
_entry.id   AF-A0A2D0S573-F1
#
_cell.length_a   1.000
_cell.length_b   1.000
_cell.length_c   1.000
_cell.angle_alpha   90.00
_cell.angle_beta   90.00
_cell.angle_gamma   90.00
#
_symmetry.space_group_name_H-M   'P 1'
#
loop_
_entity.id
_entity.type
_entity.pdbx_description
1 polymer ?
#
loop_
_entity_poly.entity_id
_entity_poly.type
_entity_poly.pdbx_seq_one_letter_code
_entity_poly.pdbx_strand_id
1 'polypeptide(L)'
;MMTASYEDIVTFVANQLKCPICFEIFTDPVTLECGHSYCLQCIKDHLKRTVRKKCPQCRAELRPDCKLHKNVTISTILELQEVGGRKMWDRVLTENEEELSQDALQRKLDFLKQEMEKIEMQAEFHSLIQNGTCFIRDNIRTYESSSSVEMLSSSLDCEGGSHCAENSLSLPSVTQIDKVVKNSESASEENQPSVPEDPDSLGGFCEGGMSAASALSAEFVSLSFPSSLCHRRLVFLDQRRRMEVRSSMPLRTRPCRFKACQCMAEQEFTTGRHYWDIETSACSGWAAGVAYTHLGQDERLGRSKSSWCIEWSSGSFSARHDSSETPLKQRHSSRLRVLLDMDSGHLSFWSGTDGEAELFDFRVEFRAPVRPVFWLFGTKPGNALSFPIP
;
A
#
# COMPACT_ATOMS: atom_id res chain seq x y z
N MET A 1 2.39 29.09 -13.97
CA MET A 1 0.92 28.87 -14.09
C MET A 1 0.53 27.95 -12.95
N MET A 2 -0.38 28.39 -12.09
CA MET A 2 -0.82 27.60 -10.94
C MET A 2 -1.53 26.33 -11.44
N THR A 3 -1.04 25.16 -11.04
CA THR A 3 -1.72 23.89 -11.29
C THR A 3 -2.83 23.73 -10.26
N ALA A 4 -4.08 23.67 -10.72
CA ALA A 4 -5.21 23.34 -9.87
C ALA A 4 -4.93 22.00 -9.17
N SER A 5 -5.06 21.98 -7.85
CA SER A 5 -4.88 20.78 -7.03
C SER A 5 -5.93 19.73 -7.38
N TYR A 6 -5.72 18.50 -6.93
CA TYR A 6 -6.71 17.44 -7.07
C TYR A 6 -8.05 17.84 -6.41
N GLU A 7 -7.99 18.53 -5.27
CA GLU A 7 -9.16 19.06 -4.55
C GLU A 7 -9.88 20.13 -5.37
N ASP A 8 -9.16 21.00 -6.08
CA ASP A 8 -9.75 22.00 -6.98
C ASP A 8 -10.50 21.35 -8.14
N ILE A 9 -9.96 20.26 -8.70
CA ILE A 9 -10.59 19.52 -9.80
C ILE A 9 -11.82 18.76 -9.31
N VAL A 10 -11.71 18.07 -8.17
CA VAL A 10 -12.83 17.33 -7.59
C VAL A 10 -13.96 18.30 -7.19
N THR A 11 -13.62 19.45 -6.60
CA THR A 11 -14.56 20.53 -6.28
C THR A 11 -15.17 21.14 -7.53
N PHE A 12 -14.38 21.38 -8.58
CA PHE A 12 -14.88 21.88 -9.86
C PHE A 12 -15.91 20.90 -10.46
N VAL A 13 -15.58 19.61 -10.51
CA VAL A 13 -16.46 18.56 -11.04
C VAL A 13 -17.72 18.43 -10.18
N ALA A 14 -17.59 18.43 -8.84
CA ALA A 14 -18.73 18.38 -7.94
C ALA A 14 -19.67 19.57 -8.16
N ASN A 15 -19.13 20.77 -8.41
CA ASN A 15 -19.92 21.95 -8.77
C ASN A 15 -20.60 21.84 -10.15
N GLN A 16 -20.01 21.11 -11.12
CA GLN A 16 -20.67 20.81 -12.40
C GLN A 16 -21.84 19.82 -12.26
N LEU A 17 -21.94 19.12 -11.12
CA LEU A 17 -23.02 18.17 -10.82
C LEU A 17 -24.18 18.80 -10.02
N LYS A 18 -24.17 20.13 -9.84
CA LYS A 18 -25.24 20.88 -9.17
C LYS A 18 -26.30 21.36 -10.14
N CYS A 19 -27.55 21.32 -9.66
CA CYS A 19 -28.67 21.92 -10.37
C CYS A 19 -28.65 23.45 -10.22
N PRO A 20 -28.68 24.23 -11.32
CA PRO A 20 -28.67 25.69 -11.24
C PRO A 20 -29.95 26.34 -10.69
N ILE A 21 -30.98 25.54 -10.37
CA ILE A 21 -32.25 26.02 -9.80
C ILE A 21 -32.28 25.83 -8.28
N CYS A 22 -31.97 24.62 -7.80
CA CYS A 22 -31.99 24.32 -6.37
C CYS A 22 -30.61 24.35 -5.71
N PHE A 23 -29.53 24.51 -6.50
CA PHE A 23 -28.13 24.51 -6.07
C PHE A 23 -27.60 23.22 -5.44
N GLU A 24 -28.46 22.22 -5.28
CA GLU A 24 -28.12 20.86 -4.85
C GLU A 24 -27.64 19.94 -5.97
N ILE A 25 -26.98 18.82 -5.62
CA ILE A 25 -26.60 17.74 -6.56
C ILE A 25 -27.85 17.19 -7.28
N PHE A 26 -27.76 17.03 -8.61
CA PHE A 26 -28.89 16.66 -9.48
C PHE A 26 -29.68 15.42 -9.06
N THR A 27 -30.94 15.59 -8.65
CA THR A 27 -31.91 14.50 -8.46
C THR A 27 -32.71 14.29 -9.73
N ASP A 28 -32.62 13.09 -10.31
CA ASP A 28 -33.16 12.74 -11.63
C ASP A 28 -32.81 13.79 -12.69
N PRO A 29 -31.52 13.95 -13.05
CA PRO A 29 -31.06 14.97 -13.98
C PRO A 29 -31.77 14.86 -15.33
N VAL A 30 -32.10 15.98 -15.94
CA VAL A 30 -32.65 16.11 -17.29
C VAL A 30 -31.83 17.14 -18.04
N THR A 31 -31.48 16.85 -19.29
CA THR A 31 -30.76 17.78 -20.17
C THR A 31 -31.68 18.29 -21.26
N LEU A 32 -31.76 19.61 -21.42
CA LEU A 32 -32.51 20.25 -22.49
C LEU A 32 -31.75 20.17 -23.82
N GLU A 33 -32.44 20.41 -24.94
CA GLU A 33 -31.82 20.42 -26.28
C GLU A 33 -30.66 21.43 -26.40
N CYS A 34 -30.68 22.49 -25.59
CA CYS A 34 -29.59 23.47 -25.51
C CYS A 34 -28.36 23.01 -24.70
N GLY A 35 -28.38 21.80 -24.14
CA GLY A 35 -27.26 21.21 -23.37
C GLY A 35 -27.26 21.49 -21.87
N HIS A 36 -28.10 22.40 -21.37
CA HIS A 36 -28.20 22.68 -19.93
C HIS A 36 -28.99 21.62 -19.19
N SER A 37 -28.55 21.28 -17.97
CA SER A 37 -29.12 20.20 -17.16
C SER A 37 -29.73 20.70 -15.85
N TYR A 38 -30.80 20.05 -15.41
CA TYR A 38 -31.59 20.40 -14.21
C TYR A 38 -32.13 19.15 -13.52
N CYS A 39 -32.48 19.23 -12.23
CA CYS A 39 -33.33 18.21 -11.62
C CYS A 39 -34.69 18.18 -12.34
N LEU A 40 -35.24 16.98 -12.57
CA LEU A 40 -36.52 16.80 -13.26
C LEU A 40 -37.63 17.68 -12.67
N GLN A 41 -37.74 17.71 -11.34
CA GLN A 41 -38.78 18.48 -10.65
C GLN A 41 -38.56 19.99 -10.77
N CYS A 42 -37.32 20.46 -10.60
CA CYS A 42 -36.98 21.88 -10.71
C CYS A 42 -37.32 22.46 -12.08
N ILE A 43 -36.96 21.77 -13.16
CA ILE A 43 -37.27 22.25 -14.51
C ILE A 43 -38.77 22.14 -14.84
N LYS A 44 -39.45 21.08 -14.38
CA LYS A 44 -40.91 20.97 -14.52
C LYS A 44 -41.61 22.15 -13.88
N ASP A 45 -41.22 22.52 -12.67
CA ASP A 45 -41.86 23.60 -11.92
C ASP A 45 -41.52 24.98 -12.50
N HIS A 46 -40.34 25.17 -13.08
CA HIS A 46 -40.02 26.38 -13.83
C HIS A 46 -40.89 26.53 -15.09
N LEU A 47 -41.01 25.45 -15.89
CA LEU A 47 -41.79 25.46 -17.13
C LEU A 47 -43.30 25.60 -16.90
N LYS A 48 -43.81 25.17 -15.74
CA LYS A 48 -45.22 25.39 -15.36
C LYS A 48 -45.54 26.85 -15.05
N ARG A 49 -44.57 27.60 -14.49
CA ARG A 49 -44.76 28.99 -14.06
C ARG A 49 -44.56 30.00 -15.19
N THR A 50 -44.09 29.56 -16.35
CA THR A 50 -43.72 30.44 -17.46
C THR A 50 -44.64 30.22 -18.66
N VAL A 51 -45.15 31.33 -19.22
CA VAL A 51 -46.02 31.27 -20.42
C VAL A 51 -45.23 30.81 -21.66
N ARG A 52 -43.95 31.21 -21.75
CA ARG A 52 -43.03 30.74 -22.79
C ARG A 52 -42.01 29.79 -22.18
N LYS A 53 -41.99 28.55 -22.67
CA LYS A 53 -41.05 27.51 -22.23
C LYS A 53 -39.63 27.88 -22.69
N LYS A 54 -38.80 28.36 -21.77
CA LYS A 54 -37.41 28.76 -22.04
C LYS A 54 -36.44 28.10 -21.08
N CYS A 55 -35.19 27.92 -21.52
CA CYS A 55 -34.10 27.46 -20.68
C CYS A 55 -33.80 28.51 -19.60
N PRO A 56 -33.75 28.15 -18.30
CA PRO A 56 -33.42 29.08 -17.21
C PRO A 56 -32.06 29.79 -17.36
N GLN A 57 -31.05 29.13 -17.93
CA GLN A 57 -29.70 29.69 -18.06
C GLN A 57 -29.50 30.50 -19.34
N CYS A 58 -29.71 29.90 -20.51
CA CYS A 58 -29.41 30.54 -21.78
C CYS A 58 -30.62 31.17 -22.49
N ARG A 59 -31.83 31.00 -21.93
CA ARG A 59 -33.10 31.53 -22.48
C ARG A 59 -33.49 30.99 -23.86
N ALA A 60 -32.79 29.96 -24.36
CA ALA A 60 -33.18 29.25 -25.57
C ALA A 60 -34.62 28.73 -25.46
N GLU A 61 -35.39 28.84 -26.53
CA GLU A 61 -36.78 28.42 -26.57
C GLU A 61 -36.86 26.89 -26.65
N LEU A 62 -37.76 26.30 -25.87
CA LEU A 62 -38.03 24.87 -25.93
C LEU A 62 -39.17 24.63 -26.91
N ARG A 63 -39.10 23.49 -27.60
CA ARG A 63 -40.21 23.03 -28.44
C ARG A 63 -41.48 22.86 -27.60
N PRO A 64 -42.67 23.21 -28.13
CA PRO A 64 -43.93 23.12 -27.38
C PRO A 64 -44.23 21.72 -26.83
N ASP A 65 -43.84 20.69 -27.59
CA ASP A 65 -44.00 19.26 -27.35
C ASP A 65 -42.78 18.59 -26.67
N CYS A 66 -41.80 19.38 -26.24
CA CYS A 66 -40.56 18.88 -25.62
C CYS A 66 -40.88 17.97 -24.42
N LYS A 67 -40.52 16.69 -24.54
CA LYS A 67 -40.57 15.70 -23.46
C LYS A 67 -39.25 15.72 -22.70
N LEU A 68 -39.36 15.80 -21.38
CA LEU A 68 -38.21 15.78 -20.49
C LEU A 68 -37.80 14.32 -20.20
N HIS A 69 -36.59 13.96 -20.60
CA HIS A 69 -36.02 12.63 -20.39
C HIS A 69 -34.86 12.68 -19.39
N LYS A 70 -34.78 11.68 -18.51
CA LYS A 70 -33.67 11.53 -17.56
C LYS A 70 -32.36 11.38 -18.34
N ASN A 71 -31.35 12.16 -17.96
CA ASN A 71 -29.99 12.00 -18.42
C ASN A 71 -29.37 10.81 -17.69
N VAL A 72 -29.37 9.66 -18.36
CA VAL A 72 -28.82 8.42 -17.81
C VAL A 72 -27.35 8.55 -17.47
N THR A 73 -26.55 9.29 -18.23
CA THR A 73 -25.11 9.48 -17.99
C THR A 73 -24.83 10.19 -16.66
N ILE A 74 -25.47 11.34 -16.43
CA ILE A 74 -25.32 12.08 -15.16
C ILE A 74 -25.84 11.23 -14.01
N SER A 75 -26.92 10.48 -14.23
CA SER A 75 -27.47 9.57 -13.21
C SER A 75 -26.47 8.47 -12.85
N THR A 76 -25.87 7.81 -13.84
CA THR A 76 -24.84 6.79 -13.63
C THR A 76 -23.66 7.37 -12.86
N ILE A 77 -23.15 8.56 -13.23
CA ILE A 77 -22.03 9.21 -12.53
C ILE A 77 -22.35 9.42 -11.03
N LEU A 78 -23.59 9.84 -10.72
CA LEU A 78 -24.03 10.04 -9.35
C LEU A 78 -24.29 8.74 -8.60
N GLU A 79 -24.55 7.64 -9.31
CA GLU A 79 -24.89 6.33 -8.74
C GLU A 79 -23.70 5.36 -8.69
N LEU A 80 -22.52 5.73 -9.25
CA LEU A 80 -21.31 4.91 -9.23
C LEU A 80 -20.87 4.58 -7.79
N GLN A 81 -21.16 3.37 -7.33
CA GLN A 81 -20.85 2.96 -5.95
C GLN A 81 -19.36 2.80 -5.69
N GLU A 82 -18.57 2.46 -6.71
CA GLU A 82 -17.10 2.30 -6.62
C GLU A 82 -16.40 3.59 -6.15
N VAL A 83 -17.02 4.76 -6.36
CA VAL A 83 -16.51 6.06 -5.91
C VAL A 83 -17.30 6.62 -4.71
N GLY A 84 -18.14 5.80 -4.06
CA GLY A 84 -18.97 6.20 -2.92
C GLY A 84 -20.36 6.76 -3.29
N GLY A 85 -20.71 6.75 -4.57
CA GLY A 85 -22.01 7.20 -5.09
C GLY A 85 -22.32 8.65 -4.73
N ARG A 86 -23.61 8.97 -4.66
CA ARG A 86 -24.10 10.34 -4.38
C ARG A 86 -23.56 10.92 -3.07
N LYS A 87 -23.35 10.08 -2.05
CA LYS A 87 -22.86 10.50 -0.73
C LYS A 87 -21.43 11.06 -0.76
N MET A 88 -20.60 10.62 -1.71
CA MET A 88 -19.25 11.14 -1.86
C MET A 88 -19.29 12.58 -2.40
N TRP A 89 -20.08 12.83 -3.44
CA TRP A 89 -20.23 14.18 -4.02
C TRP A 89 -20.82 15.16 -3.01
N ASP A 90 -21.76 14.69 -2.19
CA ASP A 90 -22.37 15.48 -1.11
C ASP A 90 -21.31 15.90 -0.09
N ARG A 91 -20.50 14.93 0.35
CA ARG A 91 -19.39 15.16 1.28
C ARG A 91 -18.36 16.15 0.75
N VAL A 92 -17.94 16.01 -0.50
CA VAL A 92 -16.99 16.93 -1.16
C VAL A 92 -17.52 18.37 -1.17
N LEU A 93 -18.83 18.54 -1.32
CA LEU A 93 -19.45 19.86 -1.37
C LEU A 93 -19.70 20.44 0.03
N THR A 94 -19.93 19.61 1.05
CA THR A 94 -20.12 20.04 2.44
C THR A 94 -18.80 20.26 3.19
N GLU A 95 -17.73 19.53 2.84
CA GLU A 95 -16.40 19.66 3.47
C GLU A 95 -15.73 21.03 3.17
N ASN A 96 -16.23 21.78 2.17
CA ASN A 96 -15.77 23.13 1.86
C ASN A 96 -16.57 24.25 2.56
N GLU A 97 -17.65 23.92 3.29
CA GLU A 97 -18.46 24.91 4.02
C GLU A 97 -18.22 24.89 5.54
N GLU A 98 -17.38 24.00 6.07
CA GLU A 98 -16.84 24.20 7.41
C GLU A 98 -15.77 25.30 7.37
N GLU A 99 -16.22 26.56 7.48
CA GLU A 99 -15.46 27.57 8.19
C GLU A 99 -14.88 26.90 9.45
N LEU A 100 -13.56 26.80 9.47
CA LEU A 100 -12.75 26.11 10.47
C LEU A 100 -13.19 26.53 11.87
N SER A 101 -14.13 25.78 12.45
CA SER A 101 -14.61 26.11 13.79
C SER A 101 -13.45 25.88 14.76
N GLN A 102 -13.35 26.75 15.77
CA GLN A 102 -12.30 26.67 16.78
C GLN A 102 -12.23 25.28 17.43
N ASP A 103 -13.36 24.57 17.49
CA ASP A 103 -13.47 23.17 17.91
C ASP A 103 -12.79 22.18 16.97
N ALA A 104 -12.90 22.34 15.65
CA ALA A 104 -12.25 21.46 14.68
C ALA A 104 -10.72 21.65 14.69
N LEU A 105 -10.25 22.88 14.85
CA LEU A 105 -8.84 23.18 15.04
C LEU A 105 -8.33 22.66 16.39
N GLN A 106 -9.13 22.79 17.46
CA GLN A 106 -8.79 22.26 18.78
C GLN A 106 -8.68 20.73 18.76
N ARG A 107 -9.59 20.02 18.09
CA ARG A 107 -9.49 18.55 17.92
C ARG A 107 -8.25 18.13 17.13
N LYS A 108 -7.87 18.89 16.10
CA LYS A 108 -6.60 18.66 15.37
C LYS A 108 -5.39 18.93 16.25
N LEU A 109 -5.43 19.99 17.04
CA LEU A 109 -4.36 20.33 17.99
C LEU A 109 -4.21 19.26 19.08
N ASP A 110 -5.31 18.77 19.63
CA ASP A 110 -5.33 17.73 20.67
C ASP A 110 -4.86 16.39 20.11
N PHE A 111 -5.23 16.06 18.87
CA PHE A 111 -4.71 14.90 18.16
C PHE A 111 -3.19 15.00 17.95
N LEU A 112 -2.69 16.15 17.49
CA LEU A 112 -1.25 16.36 17.30
C LEU A 112 -0.47 16.33 18.61
N LYS A 113 -1.03 16.89 19.70
CA LYS A 113 -0.44 16.80 21.05
C LYS A 113 -0.36 15.36 21.53
N GLN A 114 -1.41 14.58 21.34
CA GLN A 114 -1.44 13.16 21.72
C GLN A 114 -0.43 12.34 20.89
N GLU A 115 -0.20 12.71 19.63
CA GLU A 115 0.82 12.06 18.81
C GLU A 115 2.24 12.48 19.21
N MET A 116 2.45 13.72 19.63
CA MET A 116 3.72 14.17 20.22
C MET A 116 4.02 13.46 21.55
N GLU A 117 3.03 13.28 22.43
CA GLU A 117 3.18 12.51 23.68
C GLU A 117 3.53 11.03 23.41
N LYS A 118 2.96 10.43 22.35
CA LYS A 118 3.34 9.06 21.94
C LYS A 118 4.79 9.00 21.45
N ILE A 119 5.24 10.01 20.69
CA ILE A 119 6.61 10.11 20.22
C ILE A 119 7.56 10.32 21.40
N GLU A 120 7.18 11.14 22.38
CA GLU A 120 7.95 11.36 23.61
C GLU A 120 8.02 10.07 24.46
N MET A 121 6.92 9.35 24.66
CA MET A 121 6.94 8.03 25.32
C MET A 121 7.77 7.00 24.57
N GLN A 122 7.77 7.03 23.23
CA GLN A 122 8.63 6.16 22.41
C GLN A 122 10.11 6.54 22.53
N ALA A 123 10.42 7.84 22.63
CA ALA A 123 11.78 8.32 22.88
C ALA A 123 12.27 7.98 24.29
N GLU A 124 11.40 8.05 25.30
CA GLU A 124 11.69 7.61 26.68
C GLU A 124 11.88 6.09 26.76
N PHE A 125 11.06 5.31 26.05
CA PHE A 125 11.24 3.85 25.94
C PHE A 125 12.55 3.48 25.24
N HIS A 126 12.93 4.23 24.18
CA HIS A 126 14.21 4.04 23.49
C HIS A 126 15.41 4.46 24.36
N SER A 127 15.26 5.47 25.21
CA SER A 127 16.23 5.88 26.25
C SER A 127 16.39 4.82 27.35
N LEU A 128 15.31 4.20 27.82
CA LEU A 128 15.35 3.07 28.77
C LEU A 128 16.08 1.85 28.17
N ILE A 129 15.89 1.56 26.89
CA ILE A 129 16.62 0.48 26.19
C ILE A 129 18.09 0.87 25.96
N GLN A 130 18.40 2.12 25.63
CA GLN A 130 19.79 2.60 25.51
C GLN A 130 20.55 2.59 26.85
N ASN A 131 19.89 2.96 27.95
CA ASN A 131 20.48 2.91 29.29
C ASN A 131 20.63 1.46 29.81
N GLY A 132 19.67 0.57 29.50
CA GLY A 132 19.77 -0.86 29.79
C GLY A 132 20.85 -1.57 28.97
N THR A 133 21.04 -1.19 27.70
CA THR A 133 22.10 -1.72 26.84
C THR A 133 23.49 -1.14 27.15
N CYS A 134 23.57 0.08 27.71
CA CYS A 134 24.80 0.63 28.29
C CYS A 134 25.29 -0.22 29.48
N PHE A 135 24.37 -0.64 30.37
CA PHE A 135 24.70 -1.51 31.52
C PHE A 135 25.23 -2.90 31.13
N ILE A 136 24.75 -3.45 30.01
CA ILE A 136 25.28 -4.71 29.47
C ILE A 136 26.65 -4.49 28.80
N ARG A 137 26.86 -3.34 28.16
CA ARG A 137 28.11 -3.02 27.44
C ARG A 137 29.29 -2.75 28.37
N ASP A 138 29.07 -2.17 29.54
CA ASP A 138 30.13 -1.96 30.55
C ASP A 138 30.50 -3.23 31.32
N ASN A 139 29.55 -4.18 31.49
CA ASN A 139 29.83 -5.50 32.05
C ASN A 139 30.57 -6.44 31.08
N ILE A 140 30.41 -6.25 29.76
CA ILE A 140 31.15 -7.04 28.75
C ILE A 140 32.58 -6.50 28.57
N ARG A 141 32.79 -5.17 28.67
CA ARG A 141 34.13 -4.56 28.54
C ARG A 141 35.06 -4.80 29.72
N THR A 142 34.54 -5.14 30.89
CA THR A 142 35.36 -5.57 32.03
C THR A 142 35.70 -7.07 31.98
N TYR A 143 35.03 -7.85 31.13
CA TYR A 143 35.20 -9.31 31.04
C TYR A 143 36.14 -9.78 29.91
N GLU A 144 36.58 -8.88 29.02
CA GLU A 144 37.52 -9.20 27.92
C GLU A 144 38.94 -8.66 28.14
N SER A 145 39.22 -8.06 29.29
CA SER A 145 40.59 -7.69 29.70
C SER A 145 40.93 -8.29 31.06
N SER A 146 41.06 -9.62 31.10
CA SER A 146 42.01 -10.38 31.94
C SER A 146 41.40 -11.72 32.32
N SER A 147 41.67 -12.76 31.52
CA SER A 147 41.98 -14.07 32.10
C SER A 147 42.54 -14.99 31.02
N SER A 148 43.86 -15.05 30.97
CA SER A 148 44.55 -16.30 30.66
C SER A 148 44.78 -17.02 31.99
N VAL A 149 44.68 -18.35 31.92
CA VAL A 149 45.24 -19.37 32.82
C VAL A 149 44.40 -19.79 34.05
N GLU A 150 43.89 -21.03 33.96
CA GLU A 150 43.87 -22.13 34.94
C GLU A 150 44.67 -21.91 36.26
N MET A 151 44.39 -22.48 37.44
CA MET A 151 43.47 -23.49 37.95
C MET A 151 43.62 -23.57 39.50
N LEU A 152 42.67 -24.22 40.17
CA LEU A 152 42.73 -24.96 41.46
C LEU A 152 42.35 -24.31 42.83
N SER A 153 41.37 -25.02 43.44
CA SER A 153 41.27 -25.54 44.82
C SER A 153 40.52 -24.77 45.94
N SER A 154 39.39 -25.41 46.33
CA SER A 154 38.95 -25.84 47.67
C SER A 154 38.47 -24.85 48.76
N SER A 155 37.16 -24.95 49.02
CA SER A 155 36.40 -25.22 50.26
C SER A 155 36.69 -24.57 51.63
N LEU A 156 35.58 -24.47 52.38
CA LEU A 156 35.35 -24.21 53.83
C LEU A 156 35.31 -22.72 54.19
N ASP A 157 34.47 -22.20 55.10
CA ASP A 157 33.25 -22.62 55.83
C ASP A 157 32.91 -21.39 56.71
N CYS A 158 31.61 -21.15 56.98
CA CYS A 158 31.07 -20.62 58.25
C CYS A 158 31.53 -19.20 58.72
N GLU A 159 30.80 -18.37 59.46
CA GLU A 159 29.63 -18.52 60.31
C GLU A 159 29.18 -17.13 60.80
N GLY A 160 27.91 -17.02 61.21
CA GLY A 160 27.42 -16.04 62.20
C GLY A 160 27.07 -14.65 61.67
N GLY A 161 25.82 -14.20 61.63
CA GLY A 161 24.77 -14.34 62.65
C GLY A 161 24.64 -12.99 63.37
N SER A 162 23.64 -12.17 63.06
CA SER A 162 22.37 -12.05 63.81
C SER A 162 22.08 -10.52 63.91
N HIS A 163 20.89 -9.96 64.11
CA HIS A 163 19.50 -10.35 64.37
C HIS A 163 18.68 -9.09 63.94
N CYS A 164 17.58 -9.19 63.19
CA CYS A 164 16.16 -9.15 63.64
C CYS A 164 15.75 -7.83 64.35
N ALA A 165 14.58 -7.22 64.19
CA ALA A 165 13.30 -7.46 63.50
C ALA A 165 12.67 -6.03 63.34
N GLU A 166 11.60 -5.72 62.61
CA GLU A 166 10.21 -6.18 62.71
C GLU A 166 9.50 -5.69 61.42
N ASN A 167 8.77 -6.51 60.65
CA ASN A 167 7.49 -7.17 60.90
C ASN A 167 6.28 -6.29 60.50
N SER A 168 5.57 -6.71 59.45
CA SER A 168 4.10 -6.81 59.32
C SER A 168 3.78 -7.27 57.89
N LEU A 169 3.47 -8.55 57.67
CA LEU A 169 2.13 -9.18 57.72
C LEU A 169 1.21 -8.66 56.59
N SER A 170 0.54 -9.45 55.75
CA SER A 170 0.38 -10.91 55.61
C SER A 170 -0.60 -11.19 54.43
N LEU A 171 -0.28 -12.16 53.56
CA LEU A 171 -1.08 -13.29 52.95
C LEU A 171 -2.57 -13.06 52.50
N PRO A 172 -3.25 -13.92 51.69
CA PRO A 172 -2.95 -15.32 51.35
C PRO A 172 -3.27 -15.81 49.90
N SER A 173 -2.97 -17.10 49.74
CA SER A 173 -3.24 -18.11 48.70
C SER A 173 -4.72 -18.30 48.25
N VAL A 174 -4.85 -18.63 46.95
CA VAL A 174 -5.76 -19.56 46.24
C VAL A 174 -7.20 -19.76 46.76
N THR A 175 -8.18 -19.38 45.92
CA THR A 175 -9.47 -20.10 45.79
C THR A 175 -10.00 -20.10 44.34
N GLN A 176 -10.08 -21.31 43.78
CA GLN A 176 -11.17 -21.96 43.03
C GLN A 176 -11.87 -21.28 41.83
N ILE A 177 -11.73 -21.96 40.69
CA ILE A 177 -12.68 -22.05 39.58
C ILE A 177 -13.72 -23.12 39.95
N ASP A 178 -15.02 -22.84 39.81
CA ASP A 178 -16.00 -23.70 39.11
C ASP A 178 -17.46 -23.19 39.16
N LYS A 179 -18.13 -23.23 38.00
CA LYS A 179 -19.60 -23.27 37.86
C LYS A 179 -19.98 -24.31 36.80
N VAL A 180 -20.44 -25.47 37.28
CA VAL A 180 -21.67 -26.20 36.92
C VAL A 180 -22.13 -26.16 35.45
N VAL A 181 -22.06 -27.30 34.76
CA VAL A 181 -23.24 -27.96 34.17
C VAL A 181 -23.11 -29.47 34.36
N LYS A 182 -24.09 -30.06 35.06
CA LYS A 182 -24.22 -31.51 35.31
C LYS A 182 -24.67 -32.25 34.04
N ASN A 183 -24.15 -33.45 33.80
CA ASN A 183 -24.89 -34.69 34.09
C ASN A 183 -24.10 -35.97 33.79
N SER A 184 -24.36 -36.96 34.66
CA SER A 184 -24.28 -38.43 34.52
C SER A 184 -22.92 -39.06 34.18
N GLU A 185 -22.29 -39.73 35.15
CA GLU A 185 -22.32 -41.21 35.37
C GLU A 185 -21.44 -41.94 34.34
N SER A 186 -20.54 -42.88 34.65
CA SER A 186 -20.03 -43.55 35.86
C SER A 186 -18.87 -44.43 35.37
N ALA A 187 -17.91 -44.77 36.27
CA ALA A 187 -17.06 -45.98 36.34
C ALA A 187 -16.42 -46.58 35.06
N SER A 188 -15.19 -47.08 35.00
CA SER A 188 -14.17 -47.49 35.98
C SER A 188 -12.90 -47.94 35.21
N GLU A 189 -11.79 -48.11 35.95
CA GLU A 189 -10.72 -49.13 35.78
C GLU A 189 -9.77 -49.06 34.55
N GLU A 190 -8.49 -48.76 34.80
CA GLU A 190 -7.36 -49.69 35.03
C GLU A 190 -6.74 -50.26 33.74
N ASN A 191 -5.51 -49.82 33.40
CA ASN A 191 -4.31 -50.67 33.43
C ASN A 191 -3.11 -50.01 32.71
N GLN A 192 -1.97 -50.01 33.38
CA GLN A 192 -0.60 -50.04 32.80
C GLN A 192 -0.28 -51.50 32.38
N PRO A 193 0.73 -51.85 31.52
CA PRO A 193 2.14 -51.43 31.68
C PRO A 193 3.11 -51.46 30.45
N SER A 194 4.38 -51.08 30.73
CA SER A 194 5.68 -51.58 30.20
C SER A 194 6.35 -51.07 28.90
N VAL A 195 7.58 -50.56 29.12
CA VAL A 195 8.81 -50.16 28.35
C VAL A 195 9.33 -51.30 27.39
N PRO A 196 10.29 -51.16 26.40
CA PRO A 196 11.44 -50.21 26.34
C PRO A 196 12.14 -49.82 24.97
N GLU A 197 13.16 -48.92 25.07
CA GLU A 197 14.40 -48.61 24.26
C GLU A 197 14.40 -47.97 22.83
N ASP A 198 14.93 -46.71 22.76
CA ASP A 198 15.90 -46.01 21.84
C ASP A 198 16.02 -46.24 20.30
N PRO A 199 16.70 -45.38 19.47
CA PRO A 199 16.99 -43.93 19.47
C PRO A 199 16.80 -43.23 18.07
N ASP A 200 17.19 -41.95 17.97
CA ASP A 200 17.50 -41.13 16.76
C ASP A 200 16.39 -40.65 15.78
N SER A 201 16.14 -39.33 15.78
CA SER A 201 16.42 -38.42 14.63
C SER A 201 15.84 -37.02 14.83
N LEU A 202 16.72 -36.06 15.09
CA LEU A 202 16.49 -34.62 14.94
C LEU A 202 16.68 -34.22 13.47
N GLY A 203 15.76 -33.41 12.96
CA GLY A 203 15.90 -32.64 11.72
C GLY A 203 14.57 -31.92 11.46
N GLY A 204 14.37 -30.65 11.76
CA GLY A 204 15.31 -29.53 11.65
C GLY A 204 14.80 -28.64 10.52
N PHE A 205 13.82 -27.81 10.82
CA PHE A 205 13.30 -26.78 9.92
C PHE A 205 14.43 -25.78 9.59
N CYS A 206 14.75 -25.62 8.31
CA CYS A 206 15.69 -24.61 7.85
C CYS A 206 14.92 -23.37 7.38
N GLU A 207 14.69 -22.40 8.27
CA GLU A 207 14.43 -21.01 7.88
C GLU A 207 15.77 -20.33 7.59
N GLY A 208 16.18 -20.32 6.32
CA GLY A 208 17.34 -19.58 5.85
C GLY A 208 16.94 -18.18 5.40
N GLY A 209 17.04 -17.19 6.29
CA GLY A 209 17.00 -15.77 5.90
C GLY A 209 18.25 -15.40 5.11
N MET A 210 18.08 -14.85 3.91
CA MET A 210 19.20 -14.35 3.11
C MET A 210 19.65 -12.98 3.64
N SER A 211 20.94 -12.88 3.98
CA SER A 211 21.61 -11.65 4.42
C SER A 211 21.88 -10.68 3.25
N ALA A 212 21.98 -9.38 3.57
CA ALA A 212 22.36 -8.26 2.70
C ALA A 212 23.66 -8.48 1.88
N ALA A 213 24.46 -9.49 2.23
CA ALA A 213 25.63 -9.92 1.45
C ALA A 213 25.29 -10.41 0.02
N SER A 214 24.05 -10.84 -0.24
CA SER A 214 23.60 -11.33 -1.55
C SER A 214 23.53 -10.23 -2.63
N ALA A 215 23.28 -8.98 -2.24
CA ALA A 215 23.25 -7.82 -3.13
C ALA A 215 24.64 -7.48 -3.73
N LEU A 216 25.74 -7.91 -3.10
CA LEU A 216 27.11 -7.61 -3.55
C LEU A 216 27.55 -8.41 -4.80
N SER A 217 26.74 -9.38 -5.25
CA SER A 217 27.05 -10.22 -6.43
C SER A 217 26.16 -9.95 -7.66
N ALA A 218 25.18 -9.05 -7.54
CA ALA A 218 24.27 -8.74 -8.64
C ALA A 218 24.81 -7.59 -9.49
N GLU A 219 24.66 -7.70 -10.82
CA GLU A 219 25.01 -6.65 -11.77
C GLU A 219 23.94 -5.55 -11.77
N PHE A 220 24.34 -4.29 -11.65
CA PHE A 220 23.41 -3.18 -11.82
C PHE A 220 23.02 -3.04 -13.29
N VAL A 221 21.71 -3.01 -13.58
CA VAL A 221 21.22 -2.88 -14.94
C VAL A 221 20.58 -1.52 -15.18
N SER A 222 21.13 -0.81 -16.16
CA SER A 222 20.62 0.45 -16.65
C SER A 222 19.49 0.23 -17.66
N LEU A 223 18.24 0.38 -17.22
CA LEU A 223 17.05 0.07 -18.06
C LEU A 223 16.79 1.10 -19.17
N SER A 224 16.34 0.61 -20.34
CA SER A 224 15.86 1.41 -21.47
C SER A 224 14.45 0.97 -21.89
N PHE A 225 13.68 1.92 -22.45
CA PHE A 225 12.25 1.74 -22.70
C PHE A 225 11.84 2.24 -24.09
N PRO A 226 12.04 1.43 -25.14
CA PRO A 226 11.63 1.81 -26.48
C PRO A 226 10.11 1.91 -26.57
N SER A 227 9.61 2.94 -27.26
CA SER A 227 8.17 3.20 -27.36
C SER A 227 7.33 2.05 -27.93
N SER A 228 7.94 1.15 -28.72
CA SER A 228 7.30 -0.06 -29.26
C SER A 228 6.95 -1.10 -28.19
N LEU A 229 7.68 -1.12 -27.07
CA LEU A 229 7.46 -2.03 -25.94
C LEU A 229 6.53 -1.45 -24.85
N CYS A 230 5.95 -0.28 -25.11
CA CYS A 230 5.19 0.46 -24.11
C CYS A 230 3.81 0.86 -24.63
N HIS A 231 2.93 1.19 -23.70
CA HIS A 231 1.66 1.82 -24.02
C HIS A 231 1.89 3.20 -24.63
N ARG A 232 1.06 3.58 -25.60
CA ARG A 232 1.15 4.84 -26.37
C ARG A 232 1.20 6.15 -25.55
N ARG A 233 0.79 6.11 -24.28
CA ARG A 233 0.85 7.28 -23.38
C ARG A 233 2.09 7.33 -22.50
N LEU A 234 2.85 6.25 -22.42
CA LEU A 234 4.10 6.23 -21.67
C LEU A 234 5.21 6.69 -22.60
N VAL A 235 5.99 7.64 -22.11
CA VAL A 235 7.21 8.10 -22.75
C VAL A 235 8.34 7.94 -21.75
N PHE A 236 9.48 7.43 -22.22
CA PHE A 236 10.71 7.46 -21.44
C PHE A 236 11.56 8.65 -21.91
N LEU A 237 12.00 9.45 -20.95
CA LEU A 237 12.85 10.62 -21.18
C LEU A 237 14.28 10.24 -20.77
N ASP A 238 15.08 9.81 -21.74
CA ASP A 238 16.44 9.27 -21.48
C ASP A 238 17.31 10.22 -20.65
N GLN A 239 17.28 11.52 -20.95
CA GLN A 239 18.07 12.55 -20.25
C GLN A 239 17.77 12.65 -18.75
N ARG A 240 16.54 12.33 -18.35
CA ARG A 240 16.08 12.40 -16.95
C ARG A 240 15.87 11.01 -16.35
N ARG A 241 16.12 9.95 -17.12
CA ARG A 241 15.85 8.56 -16.74
C ARG A 241 14.46 8.38 -16.15
N ARG A 242 13.45 8.98 -16.80
CA ARG A 242 12.11 9.11 -16.24
C ARG A 242 11.03 8.66 -17.21
N MET A 243 10.17 7.76 -16.77
CA MET A 243 9.00 7.32 -17.50
C MET A 243 7.78 8.10 -17.05
N GLU A 244 7.16 8.84 -17.96
CA GLU A 244 6.04 9.73 -17.66
C GLU A 244 4.79 9.40 -18.47
N VAL A 245 3.63 9.72 -17.89
CA VAL A 245 2.36 9.69 -18.61
C VAL A 245 2.16 11.01 -19.35
N ARG A 246 2.00 10.94 -20.68
CA ARG A 246 1.62 12.11 -21.49
C ARG A 246 0.11 12.21 -21.70
N SER A 247 -0.38 13.45 -21.69
CA SER A 247 -1.70 13.83 -22.18
C SER A 247 -1.78 13.57 -23.69
N SER A 248 -2.86 12.94 -24.15
CA SER A 248 -3.33 12.80 -25.55
C SER A 248 -2.37 13.32 -26.65
N MET A 249 -1.73 12.42 -27.40
CA MET A 249 -1.17 12.74 -28.72
C MET A 249 -2.22 12.54 -29.83
N PRO A 250 -2.09 13.22 -31.00
CA PRO A 250 -2.94 12.98 -32.16
C PRO A 250 -2.87 11.51 -32.59
N LEU A 251 -4.00 10.99 -33.10
CA LEU A 251 -4.15 9.67 -33.70
C LEU A 251 -3.17 9.45 -34.86
N ARG A 252 -1.93 9.10 -34.55
CA ARG A 252 -1.08 8.29 -35.43
C ARG A 252 -0.93 6.93 -34.77
N THR A 253 -1.30 5.90 -35.52
CA THR A 253 -1.23 4.47 -35.19
C THR A 253 0.21 4.02 -34.97
N ARG A 254 0.87 4.56 -33.94
CA ARG A 254 2.12 4.00 -33.47
C ARG A 254 1.81 2.65 -32.82
N PRO A 255 2.44 1.56 -33.27
CA PRO A 255 2.27 0.28 -32.61
C PRO A 255 2.69 0.41 -31.14
N CYS A 256 1.83 -0.03 -30.23
CA CYS A 256 2.10 -0.04 -28.80
C CYS A 256 1.91 -1.47 -28.27
N ARG A 257 2.83 -1.93 -27.43
CA ARG A 257 2.85 -3.29 -26.90
C ARG A 257 1.64 -3.62 -26.04
N PHE A 258 1.15 -2.67 -25.25
CA PHE A 258 0.11 -2.88 -24.23
C PHE A 258 -1.08 -1.94 -24.44
N LYS A 259 -2.29 -2.38 -24.05
CA LYS A 259 -3.49 -1.51 -23.94
C LYS A 259 -3.61 -0.80 -22.58
N ALA A 260 -3.15 -1.44 -21.50
CA ALA A 260 -2.96 -0.77 -20.20
C ALA A 260 -1.69 0.09 -20.23
N CYS A 261 -1.55 1.08 -19.33
CA CYS A 261 -0.35 1.93 -19.20
C CYS A 261 0.86 1.16 -18.66
N GLN A 262 1.29 0.13 -19.39
CA GLN A 262 2.42 -0.72 -19.09
C GLN A 262 3.57 -0.44 -20.05
N CYS A 263 4.78 -0.68 -19.59
CA CYS A 263 5.99 -0.53 -20.37
C CYS A 263 6.97 -1.62 -19.97
N MET A 264 7.48 -2.32 -20.97
CA MET A 264 8.47 -3.39 -20.81
C MET A 264 9.83 -2.83 -21.22
N ALA A 265 10.85 -3.12 -20.42
CA ALA A 265 12.21 -2.73 -20.73
C ALA A 265 12.77 -3.52 -21.93
N GLU A 266 13.78 -2.95 -22.58
CA GLU A 266 14.48 -3.59 -23.68
C GLU A 266 15.37 -4.76 -23.22
N GLN A 267 15.88 -4.67 -21.99
CA GLN A 267 16.75 -5.67 -21.38
C GLN A 267 15.98 -6.97 -21.14
N GLU A 268 16.61 -8.07 -21.49
CA GLU A 268 16.08 -9.42 -21.39
C GLU A 268 17.10 -10.30 -20.69
N PHE A 269 16.63 -11.09 -19.73
CA PHE A 269 17.48 -11.90 -18.88
C PHE A 269 17.14 -13.37 -19.03
N THR A 270 18.18 -14.17 -19.22
CA THR A 270 18.11 -15.64 -19.27
C THR A 270 18.90 -16.31 -18.16
N THR A 271 19.92 -15.64 -17.64
CA THR A 271 20.88 -16.14 -16.66
C THR A 271 21.44 -14.98 -15.83
N GLY A 272 22.10 -15.30 -14.72
CA GLY A 272 22.82 -14.34 -13.88
C GLY A 272 21.94 -13.61 -12.87
N ARG A 273 22.60 -12.73 -12.12
CA ARG A 273 22.03 -11.89 -11.07
C ARG A 273 22.05 -10.45 -11.48
N HIS A 274 20.88 -9.83 -11.47
CA HIS A 274 20.66 -8.47 -11.97
C HIS A 274 19.87 -7.69 -10.96
N TYR A 275 20.17 -6.40 -10.81
CA TYR A 275 19.32 -5.52 -10.03
C TYR A 275 19.15 -4.15 -10.69
N TRP A 276 18.04 -3.50 -10.37
CA TRP A 276 17.78 -2.14 -10.76
C TRP A 276 16.95 -1.44 -9.70
N ASP A 277 17.13 -0.12 -9.63
CA ASP A 277 16.43 0.74 -8.67
C ASP A 277 15.37 1.58 -9.38
N ILE A 278 14.26 1.81 -8.70
CA ILE A 278 13.14 2.62 -9.17
C ILE A 278 12.75 3.61 -8.08
N GLU A 279 12.67 4.89 -8.44
CA GLU A 279 12.07 5.93 -7.64
C GLU A 279 10.57 6.01 -7.96
N THR A 280 9.74 5.80 -6.95
CA THR A 280 8.28 5.67 -7.07
C THR A 280 7.52 6.86 -6.48
N SER A 281 8.23 7.75 -5.77
CA SER A 281 7.68 8.92 -5.05
C SER A 281 6.81 9.85 -5.90
N ALA A 282 7.08 9.94 -7.21
CA ALA A 282 6.34 10.78 -8.14
C ALA A 282 5.16 10.08 -8.83
N CYS A 283 4.75 8.89 -8.38
CA CYS A 283 3.65 8.14 -8.97
C CYS A 283 2.58 7.84 -7.93
N SER A 284 1.33 8.24 -8.17
CA SER A 284 0.20 8.01 -7.26
C SER A 284 -0.32 6.56 -7.22
N GLY A 285 0.31 5.66 -7.98
CA GLY A 285 -0.06 4.26 -8.07
C GLY A 285 0.71 3.58 -9.19
N TRP A 286 1.43 2.52 -8.85
CA TRP A 286 2.34 1.84 -9.75
C TRP A 286 2.41 0.33 -9.46
N ALA A 287 2.86 -0.44 -10.44
CA ALA A 287 3.36 -1.79 -10.24
C ALA A 287 4.71 -1.93 -10.94
N ALA A 288 5.62 -2.68 -10.32
CA ALA A 288 6.95 -2.94 -10.82
C ALA A 288 7.31 -4.40 -10.59
N GLY A 289 7.89 -5.02 -11.61
CA GLY A 289 8.27 -6.43 -11.53
C GLY A 289 8.84 -6.94 -12.83
N VAL A 290 8.68 -8.23 -13.07
CA VAL A 290 9.16 -8.92 -14.27
C VAL A 290 8.05 -9.72 -14.93
N ALA A 291 8.18 -9.93 -16.23
CA ALA A 291 7.30 -10.81 -16.98
C ALA A 291 8.07 -11.54 -18.07
N TYR A 292 7.53 -12.68 -18.50
CA TYR A 292 8.05 -13.33 -19.70
C TYR A 292 7.90 -12.41 -20.91
N THR A 293 8.82 -12.58 -21.87
CA THR A 293 8.90 -11.77 -23.10
C THR A 293 7.64 -11.81 -23.95
N HIS A 294 6.78 -12.83 -23.78
CA HIS A 294 5.53 -13.03 -24.51
C HIS A 294 4.28 -12.54 -23.76
N LEU A 295 4.42 -11.77 -22.67
CA LEU A 295 3.29 -11.17 -21.97
C LEU A 295 2.37 -10.44 -22.97
N GLY A 296 1.09 -10.83 -22.98
CA GLY A 296 0.11 -10.39 -23.96
C GLY A 296 -0.23 -8.89 -23.86
N GLN A 297 -0.70 -8.31 -24.97
CA GLN A 297 -1.06 -6.89 -25.04
C GLN A 297 -2.20 -6.49 -24.09
N ASP A 298 -3.12 -7.43 -23.83
CA ASP A 298 -4.29 -7.26 -22.96
C ASP A 298 -4.06 -7.75 -21.53
N GLU A 299 -2.95 -8.43 -21.27
CA GLU A 299 -2.60 -8.91 -19.94
C GLU A 299 -2.11 -7.76 -19.05
N ARG A 300 -2.47 -7.83 -17.77
CA ARG A 300 -2.05 -6.89 -16.75
C ARG A 300 -0.97 -7.55 -15.88
N LEU A 301 0.08 -6.81 -15.57
CA LEU A 301 1.23 -7.26 -14.79
C LEU A 301 0.76 -7.90 -13.47
N GLY A 302 1.22 -9.11 -13.15
CA GLY A 302 0.84 -9.86 -11.95
C GLY A 302 -0.53 -10.54 -12.00
N ARG A 303 -1.31 -10.39 -13.09
CA ARG A 303 -2.65 -11.01 -13.24
C ARG A 303 -2.63 -12.27 -14.10
N SER A 304 -1.45 -12.78 -14.40
CA SER A 304 -1.25 -14.03 -15.11
C SER A 304 -0.04 -14.78 -14.57
N LYS A 305 0.07 -16.05 -14.95
CA LYS A 305 1.23 -16.90 -14.65
C LYS A 305 2.53 -16.42 -15.29
N SER A 306 2.45 -15.49 -16.23
CA SER A 306 3.60 -14.99 -16.98
C SER A 306 4.22 -13.74 -16.37
N SER A 307 3.79 -13.32 -15.17
CA SER A 307 4.29 -12.11 -14.53
C SER A 307 4.24 -12.13 -13.00
N TRP A 308 5.18 -11.40 -12.40
CA TRP A 308 5.35 -11.24 -10.96
C TRP A 308 5.67 -9.77 -10.67
N CYS A 309 5.02 -9.15 -9.69
CA CYS A 309 5.27 -7.77 -9.34
C CYS A 309 4.93 -7.43 -7.90
N ILE A 310 5.45 -6.29 -7.44
CA ILE A 310 4.85 -5.53 -6.34
C ILE A 310 4.02 -4.40 -6.93
N GLU A 311 2.92 -4.09 -6.26
CA GLU A 311 1.98 -3.05 -6.62
C GLU A 311 1.64 -2.17 -5.43
N TRP A 312 1.58 -0.87 -5.69
CA TRP A 312 0.94 0.10 -4.82
C TRP A 312 -0.23 0.77 -5.54
N SER A 313 -1.45 0.59 -5.03
CA SER A 313 -2.66 1.20 -5.58
C SER A 313 -3.70 1.47 -4.49
N SER A 314 -4.29 2.67 -4.47
CA SER A 314 -5.40 3.04 -3.56
C SER A 314 -5.16 2.71 -2.08
N GLY A 315 -3.91 2.86 -1.60
CA GLY A 315 -3.53 2.55 -0.22
C GLY A 315 -3.28 1.05 0.07
N SER A 316 -3.44 0.17 -0.92
CA SER A 316 -2.98 -1.21 -0.88
C SER A 316 -1.54 -1.31 -1.38
N PHE A 317 -0.70 -2.02 -0.65
CA PHE A 317 0.66 -2.38 -1.06
C PHE A 317 0.80 -3.90 -1.01
N SER A 318 0.98 -4.54 -2.16
CA SER A 318 0.87 -5.98 -2.28
C SER A 318 1.81 -6.58 -3.32
N ALA A 319 2.29 -7.79 -3.05
CA ALA A 319 2.90 -8.65 -4.04
C ALA A 319 1.82 -9.37 -4.84
N ARG A 320 2.02 -9.54 -6.15
CA ARG A 320 1.01 -10.10 -7.05
C ARG A 320 1.59 -11.04 -8.09
N HIS A 321 0.92 -12.18 -8.26
CA HIS A 321 1.20 -13.19 -9.28
C HIS A 321 -0.06 -14.02 -9.54
N ASP A 322 -0.33 -14.38 -10.80
CA ASP A 322 -1.48 -15.21 -11.20
C ASP A 322 -2.83 -14.75 -10.60
N SER A 323 -3.03 -13.43 -10.56
CA SER A 323 -4.19 -12.78 -9.93
C SER A 323 -4.32 -12.96 -8.41
N SER A 324 -3.42 -13.71 -7.78
CA SER A 324 -3.27 -13.75 -6.33
C SER A 324 -2.60 -12.48 -5.83
N GLU A 325 -3.09 -11.96 -4.71
CA GLU A 325 -2.60 -10.75 -4.06
C GLU A 325 -2.19 -11.08 -2.63
N THR A 326 -0.95 -10.74 -2.28
CA THR A 326 -0.37 -10.92 -0.94
C THR A 326 -0.04 -9.55 -0.36
N PRO A 327 -0.77 -9.05 0.64
CA PRO A 327 -0.51 -7.77 1.28
C PRO A 327 0.88 -7.72 1.94
N LEU A 328 1.57 -6.58 1.82
CA LEU A 328 2.88 -6.35 2.42
C LEU A 328 2.74 -5.63 3.76
N LYS A 329 3.71 -5.84 4.66
CA LYS A 329 3.70 -5.25 6.01
C LYS A 329 3.85 -3.72 6.00
N GLN A 330 4.55 -3.18 5.00
CA GLN A 330 4.77 -1.75 4.84
C GLN A 330 3.59 -1.09 4.12
N ARG A 331 3.37 0.22 4.34
CA ARG A 331 2.27 0.95 3.68
C ARG A 331 2.57 1.33 2.22
N HIS A 332 3.83 1.67 1.94
CA HIS A 332 4.38 1.94 0.61
C HIS A 332 5.90 2.12 0.74
N SER A 333 6.62 2.11 -0.38
CA SER A 333 8.02 2.52 -0.45
C SER A 333 8.21 3.55 -1.55
N SER A 334 9.00 4.60 -1.28
CA SER A 334 9.35 5.68 -2.20
C SER A 334 10.48 5.30 -3.17
N ARG A 335 11.24 4.25 -2.84
CA ARG A 335 12.30 3.69 -3.67
C ARG A 335 12.29 2.18 -3.57
N LEU A 336 12.23 1.52 -4.72
CA LEU A 336 12.20 0.06 -4.83
C LEU A 336 13.48 -0.42 -5.50
N ARG A 337 14.15 -1.40 -4.90
CA ARG A 337 15.17 -2.20 -5.58
C ARG A 337 14.56 -3.54 -5.96
N VAL A 338 14.75 -3.94 -7.21
CA VAL A 338 14.36 -5.27 -7.70
C VAL A 338 15.64 -6.05 -7.93
N LEU A 339 15.73 -7.23 -7.33
CA LEU A 339 16.83 -8.17 -7.53
C LEU A 339 16.28 -9.42 -8.20
N LEU A 340 16.82 -9.75 -9.36
CA LEU A 340 16.48 -10.91 -10.15
C LEU A 340 17.70 -11.84 -10.23
N ASP A 341 17.59 -13.00 -9.61
CA ASP A 341 18.53 -14.11 -9.77
C ASP A 341 17.87 -15.19 -10.65
N MET A 342 18.24 -15.17 -11.93
CA MET A 342 17.74 -16.15 -12.91
C MET A 342 18.29 -17.55 -12.63
N ASP A 343 19.49 -17.66 -12.05
CA ASP A 343 20.18 -18.93 -11.88
C ASP A 343 19.61 -19.72 -10.69
N SER A 344 19.25 -19.01 -9.60
CA SER A 344 18.61 -19.64 -8.43
C SER A 344 17.08 -19.58 -8.46
N GLY A 345 16.48 -18.84 -9.39
CA GLY A 345 15.03 -18.69 -9.46
C GLY A 345 14.46 -17.80 -8.36
N HIS A 346 15.19 -16.76 -7.95
CA HIS A 346 14.77 -15.81 -6.93
C HIS A 346 14.47 -14.44 -7.54
N LEU A 347 13.32 -13.88 -7.21
CA LEU A 347 12.95 -12.50 -7.50
C LEU A 347 12.58 -11.82 -6.19
N SER A 348 13.43 -10.92 -5.70
CA SER A 348 13.19 -10.20 -4.45
C SER A 348 13.08 -8.70 -4.66
N PHE A 349 12.35 -8.07 -3.76
CA PHE A 349 12.04 -6.67 -3.78
C PHE A 349 12.42 -6.05 -2.44
N TRP A 350 13.10 -4.91 -2.48
CA TRP A 350 13.68 -4.28 -1.29
C TRP A 350 13.30 -2.80 -1.23
N SER A 351 13.10 -2.29 -0.02
CA SER A 351 12.90 -0.85 0.18
C SER A 351 14.26 -0.15 0.20
N GLY A 352 14.48 0.78 -0.74
CA GLY A 352 15.73 1.52 -0.89
C GLY A 352 15.89 2.76 -0.01
N THR A 353 15.24 2.80 1.17
CA THR A 353 15.42 3.83 2.20
C THR A 353 16.24 3.27 3.36
N ASP A 354 16.91 4.12 4.16
CA ASP A 354 17.80 3.73 5.26
C ASP A 354 17.30 2.52 6.06
N GLY A 355 18.04 1.41 6.00
CA GLY A 355 17.69 0.12 6.60
C GLY A 355 17.11 -0.94 5.66
N GLU A 356 17.51 -0.95 4.38
CA GLU A 356 17.29 -1.98 3.32
C GLU A 356 16.53 -3.23 3.82
N ALA A 357 15.21 -3.11 3.90
CA ALA A 357 14.34 -4.19 4.34
C ALA A 357 13.79 -4.91 3.11
N GLU A 358 13.89 -6.24 3.10
CA GLU A 358 13.21 -7.06 2.11
C GLU A 358 11.70 -6.88 2.26
N LEU A 359 11.04 -6.53 1.16
CA LEU A 359 9.61 -6.35 1.07
C LEU A 359 8.92 -7.68 0.81
N PHE A 360 9.44 -8.42 -0.17
CA PHE A 360 8.86 -9.67 -0.64
C PHE A 360 9.86 -10.46 -1.49
N ASP A 361 9.78 -11.78 -1.45
CA ASP A 361 10.49 -12.69 -2.34
C ASP A 361 9.52 -13.62 -3.07
N PHE A 362 9.79 -13.87 -4.36
CA PHE A 362 9.19 -14.93 -5.13
C PHE A 362 10.24 -15.98 -5.44
N ARG A 363 9.88 -17.25 -5.19
CA ARG A 363 10.58 -18.41 -5.73
C ARG A 363 9.93 -18.81 -7.05
N VAL A 364 10.67 -18.68 -8.13
CA VAL A 364 10.18 -18.86 -9.50
C VAL A 364 11.10 -19.79 -10.26
N GLU A 365 10.53 -20.88 -10.79
CA GLU A 365 11.19 -21.67 -11.81
C GLU A 365 11.01 -20.96 -13.16
N PHE A 366 11.95 -20.09 -13.54
CA PHE A 366 11.88 -19.36 -14.80
C PHE A 366 12.07 -20.32 -15.98
N ARG A 367 11.06 -20.41 -16.86
CA ARG A 367 11.07 -21.33 -18.01
C ARG A 367 11.37 -20.66 -19.35
N ALA A 368 11.55 -19.35 -19.34
CA ALA A 368 11.77 -18.53 -20.51
C ALA A 368 12.44 -17.21 -20.10
N PRO A 369 13.02 -16.45 -21.05
CA PRO A 369 13.58 -15.15 -20.74
C PRO A 369 12.54 -14.19 -20.14
N VAL A 370 12.98 -13.36 -19.20
CA VAL A 370 12.13 -12.35 -18.56
C VAL A 370 12.64 -10.94 -18.83
N ARG A 371 11.72 -9.98 -18.78
CA ARG A 371 12.00 -8.55 -18.91
C ARG A 371 11.41 -7.78 -17.73
N PRO A 372 12.05 -6.70 -17.28
CA PRO A 372 11.44 -5.75 -16.36
C PRO A 372 10.18 -5.13 -16.97
N VAL A 373 9.12 -5.02 -16.18
CA VAL A 373 7.85 -4.42 -16.60
C VAL A 373 7.32 -3.50 -15.52
N PHE A 374 6.80 -2.36 -15.94
CA PHE A 374 6.26 -1.32 -15.08
C PHE A 374 4.86 -0.92 -15.54
N TRP A 375 3.97 -0.64 -14.60
CA TRP A 375 2.62 -0.17 -14.84
C TRP A 375 2.35 1.07 -13.98
N LEU A 376 1.82 2.14 -14.58
CA LEU A 376 1.33 3.32 -13.86
C LEU A 376 -0.22 3.32 -13.88
N PHE A 377 -0.84 3.31 -12.69
CA PHE A 377 -2.31 3.20 -12.50
C PHE A 377 -3.08 4.50 -12.75
N GLY A 378 -2.38 5.62 -12.89
CA GLY A 378 -2.96 6.92 -13.19
C GLY A 378 -2.64 7.37 -14.60
N THR A 379 -3.59 8.04 -15.25
CA THR A 379 -3.35 8.69 -16.53
C THR A 379 -3.12 10.20 -16.37
N LYS A 380 -2.94 10.62 -15.12
CA LYS A 380 -2.75 12.01 -14.72
C LYS A 380 -1.38 12.46 -15.23
N PRO A 381 -1.29 13.57 -15.96
CA PRO A 381 -0.02 14.19 -16.31
C PRO A 381 0.78 14.46 -15.03
N GLY A 382 2.06 14.07 -15.02
CA GLY A 382 2.94 14.20 -13.85
C GLY A 382 3.22 12.89 -13.11
N ASN A 383 2.36 11.86 -13.25
CA ASN A 383 2.69 10.52 -12.74
C ASN A 383 3.91 9.99 -13.47
N ALA A 384 4.91 9.56 -12.70
CA ALA A 384 6.17 9.10 -13.26
C ALA A 384 6.91 8.12 -12.36
N LEU A 385 7.68 7.24 -13.00
CA LEU A 385 8.72 6.44 -12.36
C LEU A 385 10.09 6.95 -12.82
N SER A 386 11.06 7.03 -11.92
CA SER A 386 12.44 7.39 -12.28
C SER A 386 13.37 6.21 -12.04
N PHE A 387 14.41 6.10 -12.86
CA PHE A 387 15.31 4.94 -12.91
C PHE A 387 16.74 5.41 -12.64
N PRO A 388 17.07 5.68 -11.36
CA PRO A 388 18.37 6.20 -10.97
C PRO A 388 19.50 5.27 -11.42
N ILE A 389 20.68 5.87 -11.60
CA ILE A 389 21.93 5.16 -11.85
C ILE A 389 22.80 5.40 -10.59
N PRO A 390 23.51 4.38 -10.08
CA PRO A 390 24.39 4.48 -8.91
C PRO A 390 25.46 5.57 -9.02
#